data_AF-A0A7W1NSK3-F1
#
_entry.id   AF-A0A7W1NSK3-F1
#
_cell.length_a   1.000
_cell.length_b   1.000
_cell.length_c   1.000
_cell.angle_alpha   90.00
_cell.angle_beta   90.00
_cell.angle_gamma   90.00
#
_symmetry.space_group_name_H-M   'P 1'
#
loop_
_entity.id
_entity.type
_entity.pdbx_description
1 polymer ?
#
loop_
_entity_poly.entity_id
_entity_poly.type
_entity_poly.pdbx_seq_one_letter_code
_entity_poly.pdbx_strand_id
1 'polypeptide(L)' 'AYVLRVTGQVFFGEFDAKKYPEVGDIAITDRIILILLGAPLLIIGLYPTIIYPMITAGVQPVLAMLGGGH' A
#
# COMPACT_ATOMS: atom_id res chain seq x y z
N ALA A 1 0.93 15.25 -8.03
CA ALA A 1 2.00 15.74 -7.14
C ALA A 1 1.52 16.03 -5.69
N TYR A 2 0.54 15.28 -5.17
CA TYR A 2 0.05 15.49 -3.79
C TYR A 2 0.78 14.60 -2.79
N VAL A 3 0.81 13.28 -3.04
CA VAL A 3 1.42 12.29 -2.14
C VAL A 3 2.87 12.63 -1.82
N LEU A 4 3.72 12.84 -2.84
CA LEU A 4 5.13 13.21 -2.65
C LEU A 4 5.32 14.50 -1.84
N ARG A 5 4.47 15.52 -2.06
CA ARG A 5 4.51 16.79 -1.32
C ARG A 5 4.17 16.56 0.15
N VAL A 6 3.09 15.83 0.43
CA VAL A 6 2.64 15.57 1.81
C VAL A 6 3.64 14.69 2.55
N THR A 7 4.17 13.63 1.92
CA THR A 7 5.22 12.80 2.52
C THR A 7 6.47 13.63 2.83
N GLY A 8 6.87 14.52 1.91
CA GLY A 8 7.92 15.52 2.13
C GLY A 8 7.71 16.34 3.39
N GLN A 9 6.51 16.91 3.55
CA GLN A 9 6.16 17.77 4.67
C GLN A 9 6.07 17.01 6.00
N VAL A 10 5.54 15.79 6.00
CA VAL A 10 5.25 15.02 7.22
C VAL A 10 6.50 14.30 7.75
N PHE A 11 7.32 13.71 6.87
CA PHE A 11 8.46 12.90 7.29
C PHE A 11 9.80 13.63 7.23
N PHE A 12 9.94 14.66 6.36
CA PHE A 12 11.20 15.38 6.16
C PHE A 12 11.14 16.86 6.58
N GLY A 13 10.01 17.34 7.12
CA GLY A 13 9.89 18.66 7.72
C GLY A 13 10.52 18.75 9.12
N GLU A 14 10.57 19.95 9.70
CA GLU A 14 11.01 20.13 11.08
C GLU A 14 10.00 19.50 12.05
N PHE A 15 10.47 18.57 12.88
CA PHE A 15 9.62 17.90 13.87
C PHE A 15 9.43 18.77 15.13
N ASP A 16 8.18 19.14 15.41
CA ASP A 16 7.81 19.91 16.60
C ASP A 16 7.55 18.98 17.80
N ALA A 17 8.63 18.66 18.53
CA ALA A 17 8.56 17.81 19.73
C ALA A 17 7.76 18.43 20.88
N LYS A 18 7.55 19.77 20.91
CA LYS A 18 6.72 20.41 21.94
C LYS A 18 5.23 20.17 21.68
N LYS A 19 4.86 20.09 20.41
CA LYS A 19 3.49 19.82 19.97
C LYS A 19 3.13 18.32 20.02
N TYR A 20 4.13 17.45 19.88
CA TYR A 20 3.95 15.98 19.84
C TYR A 20 4.89 15.25 20.80
N PRO A 21 4.81 15.49 22.12
CA PRO A 21 5.73 14.89 23.10
C PRO A 21 5.57 13.37 23.25
N GLU A 22 4.42 12.82 22.87
CA GLU A 22 4.12 11.37 22.92
C GLU A 22 4.70 10.58 21.74
N VAL A 23 5.15 11.26 20.70
CA VAL A 23 5.72 10.62 19.51
C VAL A 23 7.17 10.26 19.80
N GLY A 24 7.42 8.97 20.00
CA GLY A 24 8.73 8.40 20.26
C GLY A 24 9.05 7.24 19.32
N ASP A 25 9.97 6.38 19.75
CA ASP A 25 10.37 5.21 18.97
C ASP A 25 9.22 4.22 18.77
N ILE A 26 9.24 3.54 17.63
CA ILE A 26 8.23 2.52 17.31
C ILE A 26 8.37 1.32 18.24
N ALA A 27 7.23 0.79 18.71
CA ALA A 27 7.23 -0.44 19.47
C ALA A 27 7.59 -1.65 18.58
N ILE A 28 8.07 -2.73 19.20
CA ILE A 28 8.40 -3.98 18.48
C ILE A 28 7.14 -4.54 17.78
N THR A 29 5.99 -4.43 18.44
CA THR A 29 4.69 -4.82 17.88
C THR A 29 4.37 -4.05 16.60
N ASP A 30 4.62 -2.74 16.58
CA ASP A 30 4.36 -1.88 15.43
C ASP A 30 5.27 -2.25 14.27
N ARG A 31 6.55 -2.55 14.56
CA ARG A 31 7.50 -3.02 13.54
C ARG A 31 7.02 -4.33 12.90
N ILE A 32 6.51 -5.28 13.68
CA ILE A 32 5.98 -6.54 13.15
C ILE A 32 4.76 -6.29 12.27
N ILE A 33 3.84 -5.41 12.69
CA ILE A 33 2.66 -5.03 11.90
C ILE A 33 3.07 -4.40 10.57
N LEU A 34 4.05 -3.48 10.58
CA LEU A 34 4.56 -2.85 9.36
C LEU A 34 5.14 -3.88 8.39
N ILE A 35 5.86 -4.88 8.89
CA ILE A 35 6.39 -5.97 8.06
C ILE A 35 5.24 -6.83 7.52
N LEU A 36 4.28 -7.19 8.36
CA LEU A 36 3.14 -8.02 7.97
C LEU A 36 2.27 -7.34 6.92
N LEU A 37 2.10 -6.01 6.99
CA LEU A 37 1.37 -5.24 5.99
C LEU A 37 2.23 -4.97 4.75
N GLY A 38 3.50 -4.61 4.90
CA GLY A 38 4.36 -4.24 3.79
C GLY A 38 4.84 -5.42 2.95
N ALA A 39 5.14 -6.57 3.57
CA ALA A 39 5.70 -7.72 2.88
C ALA A 39 4.76 -8.29 1.78
N PRO A 40 3.45 -8.50 2.03
CA PRO A 40 2.54 -8.92 0.96
C PRO A 40 2.49 -7.94 -0.20
N LEU A 41 2.52 -6.62 0.06
CA LEU A 41 2.54 -5.60 -0.99
C LEU A 41 3.79 -5.72 -1.86
N LEU A 42 4.96 -5.92 -1.24
CA LEU A 42 6.22 -6.12 -1.96
C LEU A 42 6.22 -7.45 -2.74
N ILE A 43 5.75 -8.53 -2.12
CA ILE A 43 5.67 -9.86 -2.76
C ILE A 43 4.77 -9.82 -3.99
N ILE A 44 3.57 -9.25 -3.86
CA ILE A 44 2.62 -9.14 -4.98
C ILE A 44 3.17 -8.21 -6.07
N GLY A 45 3.82 -7.12 -5.68
CA GLY A 45 4.46 -6.19 -6.63
C GLY A 45 5.59 -6.83 -7.43
N LEU A 46 6.37 -7.72 -6.81
CA LEU A 46 7.48 -8.42 -7.48
C LEU A 46 7.03 -9.67 -8.25
N TYR A 47 6.04 -10.40 -7.73
CA TYR A 47 5.50 -11.63 -8.30
C TYR A 47 4.01 -11.49 -8.61
N PRO A 48 3.65 -10.72 -9.66
CA PRO A 48 2.25 -10.46 -10.02
C PRO A 48 1.50 -11.74 -10.45
N THR A 49 2.21 -12.81 -10.81
CA THR A 49 1.65 -14.11 -11.18
C THR A 49 0.77 -14.72 -10.08
N ILE A 50 0.98 -14.33 -8.82
CA ILE A 50 0.17 -14.77 -7.67
C ILE A 50 -1.25 -14.21 -7.75
N ILE A 51 -1.41 -12.92 -8.10
CA ILE A 51 -2.71 -12.23 -8.11
C ILE A 51 -3.36 -12.20 -9.50
N TYR A 52 -2.57 -12.30 -10.57
CA TYR A 52 -3.02 -12.30 -11.96
C TYR A 52 -4.20 -13.24 -12.27
N PRO A 53 -4.20 -14.54 -11.85
CA PRO A 53 -5.32 -15.43 -12.15
C PRO A 53 -6.61 -15.00 -11.44
N MET A 54 -6.52 -14.45 -10.23
CA MET A 54 -7.68 -13.94 -9.48
C MET A 54 -8.30 -12.72 -10.18
N ILE A 55 -7.45 -11.80 -10.64
CA ILE A 55 -7.90 -10.61 -11.38
C ILE A 55 -8.55 -11.04 -12.70
N THR A 56 -7.89 -11.94 -13.44
CA THR A 56 -8.40 -12.43 -14.74
C THR A 56 -9.77 -13.09 -14.56
N ALA A 57 -9.93 -13.98 -13.57
CA ALA A 57 -11.22 -14.61 -13.29
C ALA A 57 -12.32 -13.59 -12.95
N GLY A 58 -11.99 -12.51 -12.23
CA GLY A 58 -12.95 -11.45 -11.88
C GLY A 58 -13.31 -10.51 -13.03
N VAL A 59 -12.36 -10.25 -13.95
CA VAL A 59 -12.54 -9.31 -15.06
C VAL A 59 -13.19 -9.98 -16.28
N GLN A 60 -12.98 -11.28 -16.49
CA GLN A 60 -13.54 -12.03 -17.62
C GLN A 60 -15.06 -11.86 -17.82
N PRO A 61 -15.92 -11.95 -16.78
CA PRO A 61 -17.36 -11.72 -16.94
C PRO A 61 -17.69 -10.29 -17.39
N VAL A 62 -16.96 -9.30 -16.86
CA VAL A 62 -17.15 -7.88 -17.24
C VAL A 62 -16.77 -7.66 -18.69
N LEU A 63 -15.68 -8.27 -19.16
CA LEU A 63 -15.26 -8.22 -20.56
C LEU A 63 -16.26 -8.91 -21.48
N ALA A 64 -16.81 -10.07 -21.09
CA ALA A 64 -17.83 -10.77 -21.88
C ALA A 64 -19.13 -9.94 -22.00
N MET A 65 -19.52 -9.22 -20.94
CA MET A 65 -20.69 -8.35 -20.95
C MET A 65 -20.50 -7.07 -21.76
N LEU A 66 -19.30 -6.46 -21.69
CA LEU A 66 -19.00 -5.20 -22.38
C LEU A 66 -18.53 -5.39 -23.84
N GLY A 67 -17.93 -6.53 -24.16
CA GLY A 67 -17.42 -6.85 -25.49
C GLY A 67 -18.49 -7.30 -26.48
N GLY A 68 -19.71 -7.62 -26.00
CA GLY A 68 -20.79 -8.15 -26.82
C GLY A 68 -20.51 -9.60 -27.21
N GLY A 69 -21.19 -10.54 -26.55
CA GLY A 69 -20.99 -11.98 -26.73
C GLY A 69 -21.00 -12.42 -28.19
N HIS A 70 -19.83 -12.82 -28.66
CA HIS A 70 -19.59 -13.68 -29.83
C HIS A 70 -18.45 -14.64 -29.50
#